data_AF-A0A1H6G4C8-F1
#
_entry.id   AF-A0A1H6G4C8-F1
#
_cell.length_a   1.000
_cell.length_b   1.000
_cell.length_c   1.000
_cell.angle_alpha   90.00
_cell.angle_beta   90.00
_cell.angle_gamma   90.00
#
_symmetry.space_group_name_H-M   'P 1'
#
loop_
_entity.id
_entity.type
_entity.pdbx_description
1 polymer ?
#
loop_
_entity_poly.entity_id
_entity_poly.type
_entity_poly.pdbx_seq_one_letter_code
_entity_poly.pdbx_strand_id
1 'polypeptide(L)' 'MVESFGALVGWEHHDAGDRIMLRIESVQSSEAAKRHDPDLFRFVMTKQQAAILGNYLVRISGQSPIVPKKRGWFRRRFG' A
#
# COMPACT_ATOMS: atom_id res chain seq x y z
N MET A 1 1.43 -22.85 -15.43
CA MET A 1 0.60 -22.49 -14.28
C MET A 1 -0.38 -21.43 -14.77
N VAL A 2 -1.69 -21.64 -14.60
CA VAL A 2 -2.65 -20.55 -14.78
C VAL A 2 -2.49 -19.66 -13.54
N GLU A 3 -1.95 -18.45 -13.71
CA GLU A 3 -1.94 -17.47 -12.65
C GLU A 3 -3.38 -17.05 -12.38
N SER A 4 -3.91 -17.39 -11.21
CA SER A 4 -5.22 -16.94 -10.76
C SER A 4 -5.05 -15.54 -10.16
N PHE A 5 -5.59 -14.53 -10.84
CA PHE A 5 -5.54 -13.13 -10.37
C PHE A 5 -6.82 -12.82 -9.59
N GLY A 6 -6.67 -12.29 -8.37
CA GLY A 6 -7.78 -11.76 -7.57
C GLY A 6 -7.77 -10.24 -7.52
N ALA A 7 -8.92 -9.64 -7.26
CA ALA A 7 -9.06 -8.19 -7.10
C ALA A 7 -8.65 -7.76 -5.69
N LEU A 8 -7.76 -6.77 -5.59
CA LEU A 8 -7.41 -6.13 -4.33
C LEU A 8 -8.63 -5.39 -3.75
N VAL A 9 -9.08 -5.80 -2.57
CA VAL A 9 -10.25 -5.20 -1.89
C VAL A 9 -9.90 -4.51 -0.58
N GLY A 10 -8.76 -4.85 0.01
CA GLY A 10 -8.34 -4.30 1.29
C GLY A 10 -6.84 -4.42 1.49
N TRP A 11 -6.28 -3.48 2.25
CA TRP A 11 -4.91 -3.58 2.74
C TRP A 11 -4.77 -2.79 4.04
N GLU A 12 -3.97 -3.31 4.96
CA GLU A 12 -3.64 -2.65 6.22
C GLU A 12 -2.18 -2.92 6.58
N HIS A 13 -1.62 -2.07 7.45
CA HIS A 13 -0.28 -2.29 7.98
C HIS A 13 -0.28 -2.25 9.49
N HIS A 14 0.65 -2.99 10.08
CA HIS A 14 0.98 -2.93 11.49
C HIS A 14 2.47 -2.63 11.65
N ASP A 15 2.80 -1.57 12.41
CA ASP A 15 4.19 -1.25 12.77
C ASP A 15 4.69 -2.25 13.82
N ALA A 16 5.81 -2.90 13.55
CA ALA A 16 6.46 -3.86 14.43
C ALA A 16 7.91 -3.44 14.71
N GLY A 17 8.13 -2.16 14.99
CA GLY A 17 9.45 -1.62 15.35
C GLY A 17 10.32 -1.34 14.13
N ASP A 18 11.29 -2.21 13.85
CA ASP A 18 12.13 -2.11 12.64
C ASP A 18 11.46 -2.75 11.41
N ARG A 19 10.35 -3.46 11.63
CA ARG A 19 9.56 -4.14 10.60
C ARG A 19 8.17 -3.53 10.43
N ILE A 20 7.57 -3.85 9.28
CA ILE A 20 6.19 -3.59 8.94
C ILE A 20 5.58 -4.94 8.56
N MET A 21 4.41 -5.24 9.11
CA MET A 21 3.54 -6.29 8.61
C MET A 21 2.50 -5.65 7.70
N LEU A 22 2.48 -6.05 6.43
CA LEU A 22 1.49 -5.65 5.44
C LEU A 22 0.49 -6.81 5.28
N ARG A 23 -0.78 -6.54 5.53
CA ARG A 23 -1.88 -7.44 5.19
C ARG A 23 -2.56 -6.96 3.92
N ILE A 24 -2.77 -7.86 2.99
CA ILE A 24 -3.46 -7.65 1.72
C ILE A 24 -4.64 -8.62 1.65
N GLU A 25 -5.77 -8.12 1.18
CA GLU A 25 -7.01 -8.87 1.00
C GLU A 25 -7.39 -8.90 -0.47
N SER A 26 -7.66 -10.10 -0.98
CA SER A 26 -7.98 -10.33 -2.38
C SER A 26 -9.24 -11.19 -2.51
N VAL A 27 -10.04 -10.96 -3.54
CA VAL A 27 -11.20 -11.80 -3.86
C VAL A 27 -11.12 -12.28 -5.31
N GLN A 28 -11.44 -13.56 -5.53
CA GLN A 28 -11.35 -14.16 -6.87
C GLN A 28 -12.60 -13.94 -7.72
N SER A 29 -13.70 -13.45 -7.12
CA SER A 29 -14.94 -13.14 -7.84
C SER A 29 -15.78 -12.10 -7.09
N SER A 30 -16.71 -11.45 -7.80
CA SER A 30 -17.72 -10.57 -7.21
C SER A 30 -18.57 -11.28 -6.15
N GLU A 31 -18.82 -12.58 -6.33
CA GLU A 31 -19.64 -13.36 -5.40
C GLU A 31 -18.87 -13.73 -4.13
N ALA A 32 -17.56 -13.99 -4.24
CA ALA A 32 -16.68 -14.11 -3.07
C ALA A 32 -16.61 -12.79 -2.28
N ALA A 33 -16.56 -11.66 -2.99
CA ALA A 33 -16.59 -10.34 -2.36
C ALA A 33 -17.86 -10.10 -1.52
N LYS A 34 -19.03 -10.48 -2.05
CA LYS A 34 -20.32 -10.36 -1.33
C LYS A 34 -20.41 -11.28 -0.10
N ARG A 35 -19.71 -12.41 -0.13
CA ARG A 35 -19.66 -13.37 0.99
C ARG A 35 -18.67 -12.96 2.09
N HIS A 36 -17.95 -11.84 1.91
CA HIS A 36 -16.93 -11.36 2.84
C HIS A 36 -15.87 -12.42 3.18
N ASP A 37 -15.47 -13.22 2.19
CA ASP A 37 -14.47 -14.27 2.34
C ASP A 37 -13.25 -13.98 1.44
N PRO A 38 -12.40 -13.00 1.81
CA PRO A 38 -11.21 -12.67 1.04
C PRO A 38 -10.02 -13.59 1.37
N ASP A 39 -9.23 -13.90 0.35
CA ASP A 39 -7.90 -14.46 0.51
C ASP A 39 -7.00 -13.44 1.23
N LEU A 40 -6.35 -13.86 2.32
CA LEU A 40 -5.49 -13.01 3.14
C LEU A 40 -4.01 -13.32 2.93
N PHE A 41 -3.25 -12.31 2.53
CA PHE A 41 -1.80 -12.40 2.40
C PHE A 41 -1.13 -11.51 3.43
N ARG A 42 -0.11 -12.02 4.13
CA ARG A 42 0.65 -11.29 5.14
C ARG A 42 2.13 -11.29 4.79
N PHE A 43 2.71 -10.10 4.69
CA PHE A 43 4.12 -9.91 4.37
C PHE A 43 4.79 -9.16 5.51
N VAL A 44 5.86 -9.72 6.06
CA VAL A 44 6.73 -9.02 7.01
C VAL A 44 7.94 -8.51 6.25
N MET A 45 8.25 -7.23 6.41
CA MET A 45 9.34 -6.59 5.70
C MET A 45 9.99 -5.50 6.56
N THR A 46 11.23 -5.12 6.24
CA THR A 46 11.85 -3.94 6.86
C THR A 46 11.15 -2.66 6.39
N LYS A 47 11.33 -1.57 7.15
CA LYS A 47 10.89 -0.23 6.72
C LYS A 47 11.47 0.18 5.36
N GLN A 48 12.71 -0.22 5.06
CA GLN A 48 13.33 0.04 3.76
C GLN A 48 12.68 -0.76 2.63
N GLN A 49 12.39 -2.04 2.83
CA GLN A 49 11.70 -2.87 1.85
C GLN A 49 10.30 -2.33 1.54
N ALA A 50 9.56 -1.89 2.58
CA ALA A 50 8.26 -1.25 2.40
C ALA A 50 8.35 0.03 1.57
N ALA A 51 9.37 0.87 1.81
CA ALA A 51 9.59 2.09 1.02
C ALA A 51 9.87 1.79 -0.46
N ILE A 52 10.68 0.76 -0.74
CA ILE A 52 10.96 0.32 -2.11
C ILE A 52 9.69 -0.20 -2.79
N LEU A 53 8.90 -1.03 -2.09
CA LEU A 53 7.62 -1.54 -2.59
C LEU A 53 6.64 -0.41 -2.90
N GLY A 54 6.45 0.53 -1.96
CA GLY A 54 5.56 1.68 -2.16
C GLY A 54 5.99 2.54 -3.35
N ASN A 55 7.29 2.85 -3.47
CA ASN A 55 7.82 3.60 -4.61
C ASN A 55 7.61 2.86 -5.94
N TYR A 56 7.79 1.55 -5.96
CA TYR A 56 7.54 0.74 -7.14
C TYR A 56 6.07 0.84 -7.56
N LEU A 57 5.13 0.66 -6.62
CA LEU A 57 3.69 0.74 -6.87
C LEU A 57 3.26 2.11 -7.40
N VAL A 58 3.76 3.20 -6.81
CA VAL A 58 3.51 4.56 -7.31
C VAL A 58 4.01 4.71 -8.74
N ARG A 59 5.26 4.30 -9.01
CA ARG A 59 5.88 4.43 -10.33
C ARG A 59 5.09 3.70 -11.42
N ILE A 60 4.64 2.47 -11.16
CA ILE A 60 3.89 1.70 -12.16
C ILE A 60 2.45 2.21 -12.34
N SER A 61 1.89 2.88 -11.34
CA SER A 61 0.53 3.47 -11.42
C SER A 61 0.46 4.72 -12.31
N GLY A 62 1.59 5.26 -12.76
CA GLY A 62 1.66 6.54 -13.47
C GLY A 62 1.38 7.76 -12.58
N GLN A 63 1.15 7.56 -11.28
CA GLN A 63 0.98 8.64 -10.32
C GLN A 63 2.33 9.22 -9.93
N SER A 64 2.37 10.54 -9.70
CA SER A 64 3.52 11.16 -9.06
C SER A 64 3.50 10.87 -7.56
N PRO A 65 4.66 10.63 -6.91
CA PRO A 65 4.73 10.53 -5.45
C PRO A 65 4.05 11.74 -4.82
N ILE A 66 3.12 11.50 -3.89
CA ILE A 66 2.53 12.56 -3.07
C ILE A 66 3.63 13.05 -2.13
N VAL A 67 4.46 14.00 -2.61
CA VAL A 67 5.39 14.71 -1.75
C VAL A 67 4.53 15.62 -0.87
N PRO A 68 4.54 15.47 0.46
CA PRO A 68 3.83 16.40 1.33
C PRO A 68 4.36 17.80 1.02
N LYS A 69 3.52 18.66 0.44
CA LYS A 69 3.88 20.06 0.23
C LYS A 69 4.20 20.62 1.61
N LYS A 70 5.48 20.93 1.90
CA LYS A 70 5.89 21.71 3.08
C LYS A 70 5.26 23.09 2.95
N ARG A 71 4.00 23.20 3.36
CA ARG A 71 3.14 24.36 3.17
C ARG A 71 3.54 25.40 4.22
N GLY A 72 4.42 26.32 3.85
CA GLY A 72 4.23 27.74 4.21
C GLY A 72 4.81 28.30 5.52
N TRP A 73 5.82 27.69 6.17
CA TRP A 73 6.48 28.38 7.30
C TRP A 73 7.47 29.46 6.85
N PHE A 74 8.20 29.24 5.75
CA PHE A 74 9.21 30.17 5.25
C PHE A 74 8.68 31.40 4.50
N ARG A 75 7.36 31.47 4.22
CA ARG A 75 6.75 32.61 3.53
C ARG A 75 6.32 33.76 4.45
N ARG A 76 6.49 33.61 5.77
CA ARG A 76 6.09 34.61 6.79
C ARG A 76 7.24 35.48 7.33
N ARG A 77 8.50 35.25 6.96
CA ARG A 77 9.65 36.07 7.39
C ARG A 77 10.29 36.92 6.29
N PHE A 78 9.81 36.81 5.05
CA PHE A 78 10.32 37.57 3.91
C PHE A 78 9.20 38.21 3.07
N GLY A 79 8.04 38.46 3.70
CA GLY A 79 6.94 39.26 3.17
C GLY A 79 6.60 40.33 4.19
#